data_AF-A0A1F7M1Z3-F1
#
_entry.id   AF-A0A1F7M1Z3-F1
#
_cell.length_a   1.000
_cell.length_b   1.000
_cell.length_c   1.000
_cell.angle_alpha   90.00
_cell.angle_beta   90.00
_cell.angle_gamma   90.00
#
_symmetry.space_group_name_H-M   'P 1'
#
loop_
_entity.id
_entity.type
_entity.pdbx_description
1 polymer ?
#
loop_
_entity_poly.entity_id
_entity_poly.type
_entity_poly.pdbx_seq_one_letter_code
_entity_poly.pdbx_strand_id
1 'polypeptide(L)' 'MGMVQSIRQYFKDSVAELRRVTWPSRELTKNHTLLVIGISLAVAAFLAALDYAFNWALERFVL' A
#
# COMPACT_ATOMS: atom_id res chain seq x y z
N MET A 1 -4.04 37.90 -16.80
CA MET A 1 -4.14 37.14 -15.53
C MET A 1 -3.11 36.02 -15.59
N GLY A 2 -2.05 36.10 -14.78
CA GLY A 2 -0.88 35.25 -14.95
C GLY A 2 -1.18 33.80 -14.59
N MET A 3 -0.60 32.85 -15.32
CA MET A 3 -0.73 31.40 -15.13
C MET A 3 -0.53 30.95 -13.66
N VAL A 4 0.31 31.66 -12.91
CA VAL A 4 0.57 31.47 -11.47
C VAL A 4 -0.69 31.67 -10.61
N GLN A 5 -1.58 32.60 -10.97
CA GLN A 5 -2.83 32.84 -10.24
C GLN A 5 -3.82 31.67 -10.40
N SER A 6 -3.91 31.10 -11.61
CA SER A 6 -4.79 29.97 -11.90
C SER A 6 -4.35 28.70 -11.16
N ILE A 7 -3.05 28.41 -11.10
CA ILE A 7 -2.51 27.28 -10.33
C ILE A 7 -2.79 27.44 -8.84
N ARG A 8 -2.55 28.64 -8.29
CA ARG A 8 -2.83 28.94 -6.88
C ARG A 8 -4.31 28.75 -6.54
N GLN A 9 -5.20 29.15 -7.45
CA GLN A 9 -6.64 28.99 -7.29
C GLN A 9 -7.03 27.50 -7.33
N TYR A 10 -6.50 26.72 -8.27
CA TYR A 10 -6.72 25.28 -8.36
C TYR A 10 -6.33 24.53 -7.06
N PHE A 11 -5.17 24.83 -6.49
CA PHE A 11 -4.75 24.25 -5.20
C PHE A 11 -5.68 24.65 -4.05
N LYS A 12 -6.12 25.92 -4.02
CA LYS A 12 -7.04 26.41 -2.99
C LYS A 12 -8.39 25.69 -3.05
N ASP A 13 -8.91 25.48 -4.26
CA ASP A 13 -10.18 24.80 -4.48
C ASP A 13 -10.06 23.30 -4.18
N SER A 14 -8.96 22.66 -4.59
CA SER A 14 -8.65 21.26 -4.27
C SER A 14 -8.57 21.01 -2.75
N VAL A 15 -7.92 21.90 -2.00
CA VAL A 15 -7.86 21.82 -0.53
C VAL A 15 -9.24 22.01 0.10
N ALA A 16 -10.07 22.89 -0.47
CA ALA A 16 -11.43 23.10 0.01
C ALA A 16 -12.32 21.86 -0.19
N GLU A 17 -12.13 21.12 -1.28
CA GLU A 17 -12.81 19.85 -1.54
C GLU A 17 -12.28 18.71 -0.66
N LEU A 18 -10.96 18.59 -0.48
CA LEU A 18 -10.34 17.58 0.39
C LEU A 18 -10.79 17.69 1.86
N ARG A 19 -11.19 18.89 2.31
CA ARG A 19 -11.77 19.12 3.63
C ARG A 19 -13.20 18.56 3.78
N ARG A 20 -13.92 18.34 2.68
CA ARG A 20 -15.26 17.72 2.69
C ARG A 20 -15.20 16.20 2.69
N VAL A 21 -14.03 15.62 2.41
CA VAL A 21 -13.82 14.18 2.44
C VAL A 21 -13.91 13.69 3.88
N THR A 22 -14.73 12.66 4.09
CA THR A 22 -14.85 11.95 5.36
C THR A 22 -13.68 10.99 5.51
N TRP A 23 -12.62 11.44 6.14
CA TRP A 23 -11.45 10.62 6.39
C TRP A 23 -11.75 9.55 7.46
N PRO A 24 -11.16 8.34 7.33
CA PRO A 24 -11.33 7.28 8.29
C PRO A 24 -10.81 7.68 9.67
N SER A 25 -11.39 7.10 10.73
CA SER A 25 -10.92 7.35 12.10
C SER A 25 -9.50 6.82 12.29
N ARG A 26 -8.75 7.44 13.21
CA ARG A 26 -7.36 7.03 13.51
C ARG A 26 -7.25 5.56 13.92
N GLU A 27 -8.27 5.04 14.59
CA GLU A 27 -8.35 3.63 14.99
C GLU A 27 -8.58 2.72 13.79
N LEU A 28 -9.53 3.07 12.92
CA LEU A 28 -9.81 2.31 11.70
C LEU A 28 -8.55 2.19 10.82
N THR A 29 -7.88 3.31 10.59
CA THR A 29 -6.64 3.35 9.78
C THR A 29 -5.56 2.45 10.39
N LYS A 30 -5.35 2.48 11.71
CA LYS A 30 -4.36 1.62 12.37
C LYS A 30 -4.69 0.14 12.21
N ASN A 31 -5.96 -0.23 12.42
CA ASN A 31 -6.40 -1.63 12.29
C ASN A 31 -6.20 -2.14 10.86
N HIS A 32 -6.51 -1.30 9.86
CA HIS A 32 -6.32 -1.66 8.45
C HIS A 32 -4.83 -1.79 8.10
N THR A 33 -3.98 -0.88 8.59
CA THR A 33 -2.53 -0.97 8.38
C THR A 33 -1.94 -2.23 9.01
N LEU A 34 -2.34 -2.57 10.25
CA LEU A 34 -1.89 -3.79 10.93
C LEU A 34 -2.32 -5.06 10.18
N LEU A 35 -3.55 -5.07 9.67
CA LEU A 35 -4.06 -6.18 8.86
C LEU A 35 -3.25 -6.35 7.56
N VAL A 36 -2.95 -5.27 6.85
CA VAL A 36 -2.10 -5.31 5.64
C VAL A 36 -0.71 -5.82 5.98
N ILE A 37 -0.09 -5.35 7.07
CA ILE A 37 1.23 -5.85 7.51
C ILE A 37 1.17 -7.36 7.78
N GLY A 38 0.14 -7.82 8.49
CA GLY A 38 -0.05 -9.25 8.80
C GLY A 38 -0.17 -10.11 7.54
N ILE A 39 -1.00 -9.69 6.58
CA ILE A 39 -1.17 -10.42 5.32
C ILE A 39 0.12 -10.41 4.50
N SER A 40 0.81 -9.28 4.40
CA SER A 40 2.08 -9.19 3.67
C SER A 40 3.14 -10.13 4.26
N LEU A 41 3.24 -10.23 5.58
CA LEU A 41 4.14 -11.18 6.24
C LEU A 41 3.74 -12.63 5.98
N ALA A 42 2.44 -12.94 6.01
CA ALA A 42 1.94 -14.29 5.72
C ALA A 42 2.27 -14.70 4.27
N VAL A 43 2.06 -13.80 3.30
CA VAL A 43 2.40 -14.04 1.90
C VAL A 43 3.91 -14.19 1.73
N ALA A 44 4.72 -13.36 2.38
CA ALA A 44 6.17 -13.47 2.33
C ALA A 44 6.66 -14.82 2.88
N ALA A 45 6.11 -15.28 4.01
CA ALA A 45 6.44 -16.58 4.59
C ALA A 45 6.01 -17.74 3.68
N PHE A 46 4.83 -17.63 3.07
CA PHE A 46 4.33 -18.64 2.13
C PHE A 46 5.22 -18.76 0.88
N LEU A 47 5.57 -17.62 0.26
CA LEU A 47 6.47 -17.60 -0.90
C LEU A 47 7.85 -18.15 -0.53
N ALA A 48 8.42 -17.71 0.59
CA ALA A 48 9.70 -18.24 1.05
C ALA A 48 9.66 -19.77 1.23
N ALA A 49 8.59 -20.32 1.82
CA ALA A 49 8.44 -21.76 1.96
C ALA A 49 8.38 -22.48 0.60
N LEU A 50 7.67 -21.91 -0.38
CA LEU A 50 7.63 -22.45 -1.73
C LEU A 50 8.99 -22.39 -2.43
N ASP A 51 9.72 -21.28 -2.31
CA ASP A 51 11.05 -21.12 -2.89
C ASP A 51 12.01 -22.18 -2.34
N TYR A 52 11.98 -22.44 -1.03
CA TYR A 52 12.78 -23.52 -0.43
C TYR A 52 12.36 -24.90 -0.92
N ALA A 53 11.06 -25.17 -1.00
CA ALA A 53 10.55 -26.46 -1.46
C ALA A 53 10.92 -26.73 -2.92
N PHE A 54 10.79 -25.72 -3.79
CA PHE A 54 11.15 -25.84 -5.20
C PHE A 54 12.65 -25.94 -5.42
N ASN A 55 13.47 -25.15 -4.71
CA ASN A 55 14.93 -25.29 -4.79
C ASN A 55 15.38 -26.69 -4.35
N TRP A 56 14.85 -27.20 -3.23
CA TRP A 56 15.17 -28.56 -2.77
C TRP A 56 14.76 -29.62 -3.80
N ALA A 57 13.58 -29.48 -4.41
CA ALA A 57 13.13 -30.40 -5.45
C ALA A 57 14.03 -30.33 -6.70
N LEU A 58 14.37 -29.13 -7.17
CA LEU A 58 15.24 -28.97 -8.34
C LEU A 58 16.65 -29.55 -8.10
N GLU A 59 17.24 -29.29 -6.93
CA GLU A 59 18.54 -29.86 -6.54
C GLU A 59 18.52 -31.39 -6.47
N ARG A 60 17.38 -31.99 -6.12
CA ARG A 60 17.27 -33.45 -5.95
C ARG A 60 16.95 -34.20 -7.25
N PHE A 61 16.20 -33.57 -8.15
CA PHE A 61 15.65 -34.23 -9.34
C PHE A 61 16.32 -33.80 -10.65
N VAL A 62 16.95 -32.62 -10.72
CA VAL A 62 17.53 -32.08 -11.97
C VAL A 62 19.05 -32.01 -11.93
N LEU A 63 19.63 -31.55 -10.81
CA LEU A 63 21.07 -31.53 -10.57
C LEU A 63 21.54 -32.87 -9.95
#